data_AF-A0A0R2JLM0-F1
#
_entry.id   AF-A0A0R2JLM0-F1
#
_cell.length_a   1.000
_cell.length_b   1.000
_cell.length_c   1.000
_cell.angle_alpha   90.00
_cell.angle_beta   90.00
_cell.angle_gamma   90.00
#
_symmetry.space_group_name_H-M   'P 1'
#
loop_
_entity.id
_entity.type
_entity.pdbx_description
1 polymer ?
#
loop_
_entity_poly.entity_id
_entity_poly.type
_entity_poly.pdbx_seq_one_letter_code
_entity_poly.pdbx_strand_id
1 'polypeptide(L)'
;MLNGNIDALVGIYHSSWHVTLIVTTVAISAGFLEEYLTRGYLFNLCQRLLNHYHVTTYPLLIASLFNSLIFGSLHLMNYFLGGQGLTATLQQVFYATCMGLLFSAFRIATNTIYIGAILHFLLDWQLSITQGAAGVSDWLGIIIIFLPMALFSLLFIMTVDQQVKKQHLYLIQQ
;
A
#
# COMPACT_ATOMS: atom_id res chain seq x y z
N MET A 1 15.80 10.01 5.48
CA MET A 1 14.62 9.12 5.61
C MET A 1 14.65 8.31 6.90
N LEU A 2 15.77 7.67 7.31
CA LEU A 2 15.88 7.05 8.64
C LEU A 2 15.70 8.04 9.81
N ASN A 3 16.19 9.28 9.69
CA ASN A 3 15.95 10.33 10.70
C ASN A 3 14.48 10.77 10.75
N GLY A 4 13.73 10.67 9.66
CA GLY A 4 12.37 11.21 9.57
C GLY A 4 11.37 10.51 10.50
N ASN A 5 11.53 9.20 10.74
CA ASN A 5 10.63 8.48 11.65
C ASN A 5 10.96 8.77 13.12
N ILE A 6 12.23 8.99 13.47
CA ILE A 6 12.62 9.41 14.82
C ILE A 6 12.12 10.83 15.06
N ASP A 7 12.31 11.73 14.09
CA ASP A 7 11.83 13.10 14.15
C ASP A 7 10.28 13.16 14.25
N ALA A 8 9.57 12.26 13.56
CA ALA A 8 8.12 12.13 13.67
C ALA A 8 7.68 11.70 15.07
N LEU A 9 8.32 10.67 15.65
CA LEU A 9 8.02 10.21 17.01
C LEU A 9 8.37 11.26 18.07
N VAL A 10 9.51 11.94 17.92
CA VAL A 10 9.91 13.07 18.77
C VAL A 10 8.88 14.21 18.67
N GLY A 11 8.41 14.51 17.45
CA GLY A 11 7.36 15.50 17.23
C GLY A 11 6.05 15.14 17.93
N ILE A 12 5.61 13.88 17.83
CA ILE A 12 4.41 13.40 18.53
C ILE A 12 4.60 13.45 20.05
N TYR A 13 5.77 13.07 20.56
CA TYR A 13 6.09 13.09 21.99
C TYR A 13 6.05 14.50 22.59
N HIS A 14 6.50 15.50 21.84
CA HIS A 14 6.47 16.91 22.27
C HIS A 14 5.11 17.60 22.05
N SER A 15 4.16 16.92 21.39
CA SER A 15 2.84 17.48 21.10
C SER A 15 1.91 17.40 22.30
N SER A 16 0.84 18.22 22.30
CA SER A 16 -0.20 18.13 23.32
C SER A 16 -0.95 16.79 23.21
N TRP A 17 -1.47 16.29 24.32
CA TRP A 17 -2.16 14.99 24.35
C TRP A 17 -3.34 14.91 23.37
N HIS A 18 -4.06 16.03 23.14
CA HIS A 18 -5.13 16.11 22.14
C HIS A 18 -4.60 15.90 20.72
N VAL A 19 -3.46 16.51 20.38
CA VAL A 19 -2.84 16.35 19.06
C VAL A 19 -2.36 14.91 18.86
N THR A 20 -1.73 14.32 19.88
CA THR A 20 -1.30 12.92 19.84
C THR A 20 -2.48 11.98 19.63
N LEU A 21 -3.61 12.20 20.31
CA LEU A 21 -4.84 11.41 20.12
C LEU A 21 -5.41 11.56 18.70
N ILE A 22 -5.47 12.78 18.17
CA ILE A 22 -5.99 13.03 16.81
C ILE A 22 -5.10 12.33 15.78
N VAL A 23 -3.78 12.53 15.82
CA VAL A 23 -2.82 11.92 14.89
C VAL A 23 -2.90 10.39 14.95
N THR A 24 -2.94 9.83 16.15
CA THR A 24 -3.04 8.37 16.33
C THR A 24 -4.36 7.82 15.79
N THR A 25 -5.48 8.50 16.06
CA THR A 25 -6.79 8.07 15.57
C THR A 25 -6.85 8.12 14.05
N VAL A 26 -6.39 9.22 13.44
CA VAL A 26 -6.36 9.36 11.98
C VAL A 26 -5.45 8.30 11.34
N ALA A 27 -4.23 8.09 11.86
CA ALA A 27 -3.30 7.11 11.32
C ALA A 27 -3.82 5.67 11.43
N ILE A 28 -4.41 5.30 12.58
CA ILE A 28 -5.01 3.95 12.74
C ILE A 28 -6.22 3.81 11.82
N SER A 29 -7.09 4.82 11.75
CA SER A 29 -8.26 4.78 10.87
C SER A 29 -7.87 4.66 9.41
N ALA A 30 -6.92 5.46 8.91
CA ALA A 30 -6.40 5.37 7.54
C ALA A 30 -5.78 3.99 7.29
N GLY A 31 -4.84 3.56 8.13
CA GLY A 31 -4.15 2.29 7.99
C GLY A 31 -5.09 1.08 7.92
N PHE A 32 -6.11 1.02 8.78
CA PHE A 32 -7.05 -0.12 8.78
C PHE A 32 -8.13 0.00 7.71
N LEU A 33 -8.72 1.18 7.51
CA LEU A 33 -9.82 1.37 6.57
C LEU A 33 -9.34 1.19 5.13
N GLU A 34 -8.20 1.77 4.77
CA GLU A 34 -7.67 1.69 3.42
C GLU A 34 -7.21 0.27 3.10
N GLU A 35 -6.56 -0.43 4.02
CA GLU A 35 -6.18 -1.84 3.83
C GLU A 35 -7.41 -2.77 3.77
N TYR A 36 -8.43 -2.52 4.58
CA TYR A 36 -9.69 -3.27 4.49
C TYR A 36 -10.36 -3.05 3.14
N LEU A 37 -10.49 -1.80 2.68
CA LEU A 37 -11.09 -1.48 1.39
C LEU A 37 -10.31 -2.13 0.25
N THR A 38 -8.99 -1.98 0.25
CA THR A 38 -8.14 -2.40 -0.88
C THR A 38 -7.79 -3.89 -0.80
N ARG A 39 -7.05 -4.33 0.23
CA ARG A 39 -6.54 -5.72 0.36
C ARG A 39 -7.60 -6.68 0.89
N GLY A 40 -8.61 -6.18 1.59
CA GLY A 40 -9.77 -6.95 2.03
C GLY A 40 -10.83 -7.05 0.93
N TYR A 41 -11.47 -5.95 0.58
CA TYR A 41 -12.64 -5.97 -0.30
C TYR A 41 -12.28 -5.99 -1.79
N LEU A 42 -11.57 -4.98 -2.30
CA LEU A 42 -11.29 -4.82 -3.74
C LEU A 42 -10.41 -5.95 -4.29
N PHE A 43 -9.40 -6.38 -3.55
CA PHE A 43 -8.52 -7.48 -3.94
C PHE A 43 -9.32 -8.80 -4.10
N ASN A 44 -10.17 -9.14 -3.13
CA ASN A 44 -11.02 -10.32 -3.21
C ASN A 44 -12.07 -10.20 -4.33
N LEU A 45 -12.65 -9.01 -4.53
CA LEU A 45 -13.57 -8.74 -5.63
C LEU A 45 -12.88 -8.96 -6.99
N CYS A 46 -11.68 -8.42 -7.16
CA CYS A 46 -10.89 -8.60 -8.37
C CYS A 46 -10.60 -10.09 -8.62
N GLN A 47 -10.16 -10.84 -7.59
CA GLN A 47 -9.96 -12.28 -7.71
C GLN A 47 -11.24 -13.03 -8.12
N ARG A 48 -12.39 -12.69 -7.54
CA ARG A 48 -13.69 -13.29 -7.92
C ARG A 48 -14.03 -13.02 -9.39
N LEU A 49 -13.79 -11.79 -9.87
CA LEU A 49 -14.01 -11.43 -11.27
C LEU A 49 -13.05 -12.18 -12.20
N LEU A 50 -11.77 -12.23 -11.87
CA LEU A 50 -10.77 -12.99 -12.64
C LEU A 50 -11.13 -14.47 -12.73
N ASN A 51 -11.61 -15.06 -11.64
CA ASN A 51 -12.10 -16.44 -11.63
C ASN A 51 -13.38 -16.61 -12.48
N HIS A 52 -14.33 -15.68 -12.39
CA HIS A 52 -15.56 -15.69 -13.19
C HIS A 52 -15.27 -15.66 -14.70
N TYR A 53 -14.26 -14.89 -15.11
CA TYR A 53 -13.81 -14.81 -16.50
C TYR A 53 -12.73 -15.85 -16.87
N HIS A 54 -12.49 -16.84 -16.01
CA HIS A 54 -11.53 -17.92 -16.23
C HIS A 54 -10.10 -17.46 -16.57
N VAL A 55 -9.66 -16.36 -15.96
CA VAL A 55 -8.28 -15.86 -16.13
C VAL A 55 -7.31 -16.79 -15.39
N THR A 56 -6.50 -17.52 -16.15
CA THR A 56 -5.55 -18.52 -15.60
C THR A 56 -4.09 -18.08 -15.61
N THR A 57 -3.80 -16.95 -16.24
CA THR A 57 -2.42 -16.45 -16.39
C THR A 57 -2.21 -15.25 -15.48
N TYR A 58 -1.39 -15.44 -14.44
CA TYR A 58 -1.03 -14.44 -13.43
C TYR A 58 -2.19 -13.72 -12.72
N PRO A 59 -3.24 -14.42 -12.25
CA PRO A 59 -4.38 -13.77 -11.60
C PRO A 59 -4.02 -13.00 -10.32
N LEU A 60 -3.06 -13.47 -9.52
CA LEU A 60 -2.63 -12.76 -8.31
C LEU A 60 -1.89 -11.47 -8.66
N LEU A 61 -1.03 -11.51 -9.67
CA LEU A 61 -0.33 -10.32 -10.17
C LEU A 61 -1.31 -9.26 -10.68
N ILE A 62 -2.29 -9.67 -11.50
CA ILE A 62 -3.30 -8.76 -12.05
C ILE A 62 -4.09 -8.09 -10.93
N ALA A 63 -4.58 -8.88 -9.96
CA ALA A 63 -5.30 -8.35 -8.80
C ALA A 63 -4.44 -7.37 -7.98
N SER A 64 -3.17 -7.71 -7.78
CA SER A 64 -2.21 -6.88 -7.03
C SER A 64 -1.92 -5.56 -7.75
N LEU A 65 -1.67 -5.58 -9.06
CA LEU A 65 -1.42 -4.38 -9.86
C LEU A 65 -2.64 -3.44 -9.85
N PHE A 66 -3.82 -3.98 -10.13
CA PHE A 66 -5.06 -3.21 -10.16
C PHE A 66 -5.35 -2.55 -8.80
N ASN A 67 -5.28 -3.33 -7.72
CA ASN A 67 -5.54 -2.82 -6.38
C ASN A 67 -4.49 -1.80 -5.92
N SER A 68 -3.21 -2.00 -6.28
CA SER A 68 -2.12 -1.07 -5.93
C SER A 68 -2.23 0.27 -6.67
N LEU A 69 -2.65 0.24 -7.93
CA LEU A 69 -2.93 1.45 -8.71
C LEU A 69 -4.11 2.23 -8.13
N ILE A 70 -5.18 1.55 -7.70
CA ILE A 70 -6.30 2.19 -7.01
C ILE A 70 -5.81 2.84 -5.72
N PHE A 71 -5.08 2.10 -4.88
CA PHE A 71 -4.55 2.60 -3.62
C PHE A 71 -3.69 3.85 -3.80
N GLY A 72 -2.77 3.84 -4.77
CA GLY A 72 -2.01 5.05 -5.12
C GLY A 72 -2.91 6.18 -5.61
N SER A 73 -3.88 5.88 -6.48
CA SER A 73 -4.76 6.90 -7.08
C SER A 73 -5.72 7.57 -6.07
N LEU A 74 -6.05 6.93 -4.95
CA LEU A 74 -6.85 7.56 -3.89
C LEU A 74 -6.21 8.86 -3.39
N HIS A 75 -4.89 8.94 -3.41
CA HIS A 75 -4.14 10.11 -2.98
C HIS A 75 -4.26 11.32 -3.91
N LEU A 76 -4.81 11.16 -5.12
CA LEU A 76 -5.18 12.30 -5.97
C LEU A 76 -6.21 13.21 -5.29
N MET A 77 -6.99 12.69 -4.33
CA MET A 77 -7.90 13.50 -3.51
C MET A 77 -7.18 14.59 -2.72
N ASN A 78 -5.91 14.40 -2.35
CA ASN A 78 -5.13 15.42 -1.65
C ASN A 78 -4.87 16.64 -2.55
N TYR A 79 -4.74 16.45 -3.87
CA TYR A 79 -4.67 17.55 -4.83
C TYR A 79 -6.05 18.19 -5.05
N PHE A 80 -7.06 17.39 -5.38
CA PHE A 80 -8.37 17.91 -5.79
C PHE A 80 -9.20 18.51 -4.65
N LEU A 81 -9.06 17.99 -3.42
CA LEU A 81 -9.84 18.38 -2.26
C LEU A 81 -8.99 18.99 -1.13
N GLY A 82 -7.72 18.59 -1.04
CA GLY A 82 -6.82 19.00 0.05
C GLY A 82 -5.91 20.19 -0.26
N GLY A 83 -5.83 20.65 -1.52
CA GLY A 83 -4.95 21.75 -1.92
C GLY A 83 -3.45 21.39 -1.93
N GLN A 84 -3.09 20.11 -1.86
CA GLN A 84 -1.71 19.65 -1.96
C GLN A 84 -1.12 19.99 -3.34
N GLY A 85 0.17 20.35 -3.40
CA GLY A 85 0.85 20.61 -4.67
C GLY A 85 0.87 19.38 -5.59
N LEU A 86 0.81 19.61 -6.91
CA LEU A 86 0.77 18.52 -7.89
C LEU A 86 1.99 17.60 -7.80
N THR A 87 3.21 18.14 -7.68
CA THR A 87 4.43 17.34 -7.57
C THR A 87 4.43 16.43 -6.35
N ALA A 88 4.08 16.95 -5.18
CA ALA A 88 3.97 16.16 -3.95
C ALA A 88 2.91 15.05 -4.11
N THR A 89 1.79 15.37 -4.77
CA THR A 89 0.73 14.39 -5.02
C THR A 89 1.17 13.29 -5.96
N LEU A 90 1.85 13.60 -7.06
CA LEU A 90 2.36 12.57 -7.97
C LEU A 90 3.44 11.71 -7.33
N GLN A 91 4.28 12.28 -6.47
CA GLN A 91 5.22 11.52 -5.64
C GLN A 91 4.47 10.55 -4.72
N GLN A 92 3.42 11.03 -4.04
CA GLN A 92 2.58 10.23 -3.18
C GLN A 92 1.86 9.10 -3.90
N VAL A 93 1.25 9.37 -5.05
CA VAL A 93 0.63 8.35 -5.91
C VAL A 93 1.67 7.27 -6.29
N PHE A 94 2.88 7.68 -6.67
CA PHE A 94 3.94 6.75 -7.05
C PHE A 94 4.37 5.85 -5.89
N TYR A 95 4.79 6.42 -4.76
CA TYR A 95 5.28 5.59 -3.65
C TYR A 95 4.16 4.80 -2.98
N ALA A 96 2.92 5.32 -2.94
CA ALA A 96 1.76 4.59 -2.45
C ALA A 96 1.44 3.40 -3.36
N THR A 97 1.57 3.53 -4.69
CA THR A 97 1.43 2.39 -5.61
C THR A 97 2.50 1.32 -5.34
N CYS A 98 3.76 1.72 -5.13
CA CYS A 98 4.83 0.79 -4.79
C CYS A 98 4.58 0.05 -3.46
N MET A 99 4.14 0.77 -2.42
CA MET A 99 3.70 0.19 -1.13
C MET A 99 2.47 -0.71 -1.32
N GLY A 100 1.57 -0.32 -2.23
CA GLY A 100 0.47 -1.10 -2.81
C GLY A 100 0.85 -2.56 -3.05
N LEU A 101 1.90 -2.72 -3.86
CA LEU A 101 2.42 -4.02 -4.29
C LEU A 101 3.02 -4.79 -3.13
N LEU A 102 3.78 -4.12 -2.25
CA LEU A 102 4.34 -4.75 -1.06
C LEU A 102 3.26 -5.30 -0.13
N PHE A 103 2.23 -4.52 0.17
CA PHE A 103 1.15 -4.99 1.03
C PHE A 103 0.30 -6.07 0.36
N SER A 104 0.18 -6.05 -0.97
CA SER A 104 -0.42 -7.17 -1.73
C SER A 104 0.41 -8.45 -1.58
N ALA A 105 1.74 -8.34 -1.63
CA ALA A 105 2.64 -9.47 -1.38
C ALA A 105 2.47 -10.01 0.05
N PHE A 106 2.41 -9.16 1.08
CA PHE A 106 2.12 -9.60 2.45
C PHE A 106 0.75 -10.27 2.57
N ARG A 107 -0.28 -9.69 1.94
CA ARG A 107 -1.64 -10.25 1.92
C ARG A 107 -1.67 -11.64 1.29
N ILE A 108 -0.91 -11.87 0.21
CA ILE A 108 -0.78 -13.17 -0.45
C ILE A 108 -0.01 -14.16 0.43
N ALA A 109 1.13 -13.73 1.00
CA ALA A 109 2.01 -14.58 1.80
C ALA A 109 1.36 -15.07 3.11
N THR A 110 0.54 -14.22 3.73
CA THR A 110 0.05 -14.45 5.11
C THR A 110 -1.45 -14.66 5.21
N ASN A 111 -2.17 -14.46 4.11
CA ASN A 111 -3.62 -14.50 4.06
C ASN A 111 -4.34 -13.57 5.06
N THR A 112 -3.70 -12.47 5.48
CA THR A 112 -4.28 -11.49 6.41
C THR A 112 -4.05 -10.06 5.95
N ILE A 113 -4.93 -9.14 6.37
CA ILE A 113 -4.77 -7.70 6.15
C ILE A 113 -4.00 -7.02 7.28
N TYR A 114 -3.89 -7.65 8.45
CA TYR A 114 -3.41 -6.97 9.67
C TYR A 114 -1.95 -6.55 9.58
N ILE A 115 -1.09 -7.32 8.88
CA ILE A 115 0.31 -6.95 8.70
C ILE A 115 0.42 -5.66 7.88
N GLY A 116 -0.31 -5.57 6.76
CA GLY A 116 -0.40 -4.35 5.96
C GLY A 116 -0.96 -3.19 6.76
N ALA A 117 -2.06 -3.41 7.50
CA ALA A 117 -2.75 -2.36 8.26
C ALA A 117 -1.87 -1.76 9.36
N ILE A 118 -1.14 -2.61 10.09
CA ILE A 118 -0.21 -2.17 11.14
C ILE A 118 0.97 -1.41 10.52
N LEU A 119 1.57 -1.92 9.45
CA LEU A 119 2.67 -1.23 8.76
C LEU A 119 2.23 0.11 8.19
N HIS A 120 1.05 0.17 7.59
CA HIS A 120 0.47 1.40 7.05
C HIS A 120 0.24 2.41 8.17
N PHE A 121 -0.42 2.02 9.25
CA PHE A 121 -0.57 2.86 10.45
C PHE A 121 0.77 3.43 10.92
N LEU A 122 1.81 2.60 11.03
CA LEU A 122 3.12 3.05 11.52
C LEU A 122 3.82 4.06 10.59
N LEU A 123 3.60 3.97 9.28
CA LEU A 123 4.12 4.93 8.30
C LEU A 123 3.36 6.26 8.35
N ASP A 124 2.08 6.18 8.63
CA ASP A 124 1.16 7.31 8.74
C ASP A 124 1.19 8.00 10.10
N TRP A 125 1.80 7.37 11.10
CA TRP A 125 1.86 7.87 12.47
C TRP A 125 2.91 8.98 12.64
N GLN A 126 2.60 10.13 12.05
CA GLN A 126 3.42 11.35 12.04
C GLN A 126 2.53 12.60 12.06
N LEU A 127 3.05 13.72 12.58
CA LEU A 127 2.28 14.97 12.73
C LEU A 127 1.73 15.54 11.41
N SER A 128 2.37 15.25 10.29
CA SER A 128 1.96 15.74 8.97
C SER A 128 0.64 15.13 8.48
N ILE A 129 0.17 14.02 9.06
CA ILE A 129 -1.05 13.35 8.60
C ILE A 129 -2.31 14.22 8.75
N THR A 130 -2.33 15.11 9.72
CA THR A 130 -3.46 16.03 9.94
C THR A 130 -3.44 17.25 9.03
N GLN A 131 -2.31 17.50 8.35
CA GLN A 131 -2.15 18.63 7.45
C GLN A 131 -2.53 18.29 6.01
N GLY A 132 -2.77 17.00 5.70
CA GLY A 132 -3.18 16.54 4.37
C GLY A 132 -2.17 16.85 3.25
N ALA A 133 -0.94 17.23 3.61
CA ALA A 133 0.07 17.74 2.69
C ALA A 133 1.38 16.97 2.87
N ALA A 134 1.63 16.00 1.98
CA ALA A 134 2.96 15.47 1.78
C ALA A 134 3.88 16.59 1.28
N GLY A 135 5.09 16.65 1.83
CA GLY A 135 6.14 17.54 1.33
C GLY A 135 6.71 17.03 0.01
N VAL A 136 7.26 17.94 -0.80
CA VAL A 136 8.04 17.55 -1.99
C VAL A 136 9.39 16.98 -1.54
N SER A 137 9.72 15.80 -2.04
CA SER A 137 11.02 15.15 -1.82
C SER A 137 11.82 15.04 -3.12
N ASP A 138 13.10 14.68 -3.01
CA ASP A 138 13.91 14.37 -4.19
C ASP A 138 13.44 13.08 -4.87
N TRP A 139 13.27 13.13 -6.19
CA TRP A 139 12.77 12.00 -6.98
C TRP A 139 13.72 10.81 -6.99
N LEU A 140 15.03 11.06 -7.03
CA LEU A 140 16.01 9.98 -7.04
C LEU A 140 15.94 9.20 -5.72
N GLY A 141 15.81 9.89 -4.59
CA GLY A 141 15.59 9.29 -3.28
C GLY A 141 14.32 8.42 -3.21
N ILE A 142 13.20 8.91 -3.75
CA ILE A 142 11.95 8.14 -3.84
C ILE A 142 12.16 6.88 -4.69
N ILE A 143 12.73 7.01 -5.89
CA ILE A 143 12.88 5.88 -6.82
C ILE A 143 13.78 4.80 -6.22
N ILE A 144 14.94 5.18 -5.65
CA ILE A 144 15.90 4.22 -5.07
C ILE A 144 15.27 3.39 -3.94
N ILE A 145 14.30 3.94 -3.22
CA ILE A 145 13.66 3.24 -2.09
C ILE A 145 12.46 2.42 -2.55
N PHE A 146 11.53 3.06 -3.27
CA PHE A 146 10.23 2.45 -3.54
C PHE A 146 10.23 1.52 -4.74
N LEU A 147 11.08 1.79 -5.76
CA LEU A 147 11.11 0.97 -6.96
C LEU A 147 11.68 -0.45 -6.71
N PRO A 148 12.82 -0.65 -6.02
CA PRO A 148 13.31 -2.00 -5.74
C PRO A 148 12.33 -2.84 -4.93
N MET A 149 11.64 -2.22 -3.97
CA MET A 149 10.60 -2.88 -3.17
C MET A 149 9.40 -3.31 -4.03
N ALA A 150 8.96 -2.46 -4.96
CA ALA A 150 7.92 -2.81 -5.92
C ALA A 150 8.38 -3.98 -6.82
N LEU A 151 9.61 -3.94 -7.35
CA LEU A 151 10.17 -5.00 -8.18
C LEU A 151 10.26 -6.33 -7.43
N PHE A 152 10.73 -6.31 -6.18
CA PHE A 152 10.78 -7.51 -5.33
C PHE A 152 9.38 -8.08 -5.10
N SER A 153 8.40 -7.22 -4.83
CA SER A 153 7.00 -7.62 -4.64
C SER A 153 6.41 -8.25 -5.90
N LEU A 154 6.68 -7.68 -7.08
CA LEU A 154 6.25 -8.25 -8.37
C LEU A 154 6.87 -9.62 -8.61
N LEU A 155 8.18 -9.77 -8.41
CA LEU A 155 8.88 -11.05 -8.56
C LEU A 155 8.32 -12.11 -7.61
N PHE A 156 8.08 -11.75 -6.34
CA PHE A 156 7.45 -12.63 -5.37
C PHE A 156 6.06 -13.09 -5.85
N ILE A 157 5.18 -12.16 -6.22
CA ILE A 157 3.81 -12.48 -6.64
C ILE A 157 3.81 -13.35 -7.92
N MET A 158 4.65 -13.02 -8.90
CA MET A 158 4.81 -13.82 -10.12
C MET A 158 5.28 -15.25 -9.81
N THR A 159 6.18 -15.41 -8.85
CA THR A 159 6.67 -16.72 -8.43
C THR A 159 5.54 -17.54 -7.78
N VAL A 160 4.73 -16.91 -6.92
CA VAL A 160 3.56 -17.58 -6.31
C VAL A 160 2.54 -17.99 -7.37
N ASP A 161 2.19 -17.11 -8.32
CA ASP A 161 1.29 -17.44 -9.44
C ASP A 161 1.77 -18.67 -10.22
N GLN A 162 3.07 -18.73 -10.54
CA GLN A 162 3.66 -19.86 -11.25
C GLN A 162 3.63 -21.15 -10.43
N GLN A 163 3.87 -21.07 -9.12
CA GLN A 163 3.81 -22.22 -8.21
C GLN A 163 2.39 -22.79 -8.13
N VAL A 164 1.38 -21.93 -7.94
CA VAL A 164 -0.04 -22.32 -7.91
C VAL A 164 -0.44 -23.00 -9.23
N LYS A 165 -0.06 -22.43 -10.38
CA LYS A 165 -0.33 -23.03 -11.69
C LYS A 165 0.31 -24.42 -11.83
N LYS A 166 1.58 -24.58 -11.45
CA LYS A 166 2.28 -25.87 -11.51
C LYS A 166 1.61 -26.93 -10.62
N GLN A 167 1.24 -26.56 -9.39
CA GLN A 167 0.54 -27.46 -8.46
C GLN A 167 -0.82 -27.89 -9.01
N HIS A 168 -1.58 -26.98 -9.61
CA HIS A 168 -2.88 -27.32 -10.20
C HIS A 168 -2.75 -28.31 -11.37
N LEU A 169 -1.78 -28.11 -12.26
CA LEU A 169 -1.53 -29.02 -13.39
C LEU A 169 -1.12 -30.41 -12.92
N TYR A 170 -0.30 -30.51 -11.88
CA TYR A 170 0.10 -31.79 -11.29
C TYR A 170 -1.11 -32.59 -10.77
N LEU A 171 -2.08 -31.93 -10.13
CA LEU A 171 -3.28 -32.57 -9.59
C LEU A 171 -4.26 -33.07 -10.65
N ILE A 172 -4.28 -32.46 -11.84
CA ILE A 172 -5.14 -32.91 -12.97
C ILE A 172 -4.54 -34.14 -13.68
N GLN A 173 -3.24 -34.36 -13.55
CA GLN A 173 -2.53 -35.46 -14.21
C GLN A 173 -2.53 -36.77 -13.41
N GLN A 174 -3.05 -36.77 -12.18
CA GLN A 174 -3.25 -37.96 -11.33
C GLN A 174 -4.67 -38.51 -11.49
#